data_AF-A0A6I2R2W3-F1
#
_entry.id   AF-A0A6I2R2W3-F1
#
_cell.length_a   1.000
_cell.length_b   1.000
_cell.length_c   1.000
_cell.angle_alpha   90.00
_cell.angle_beta   90.00
_cell.angle_gamma   90.00
#
_symmetry.space_group_name_H-M   'P 1'
#
loop_
_entity.id
_entity.type
_entity.pdbx_description
1 polymer ?
#
loop_
_entity_poly.entity_id
_entity_poly.type
_entity_poly.pdbx_seq_one_letter_code
_entity_poly.pdbx_strand_id
1 'polypeptide(L)'
;MLLFPLLTQSIEIATPPILDVVPIHADASTDLNRYLLEIACVPESILQAFHDAGWEYHVSPDYLRSYSEEHGMNCIGLTSYSEKRIYVSTPSSTIHEFGHFLEWVLRFPPEHEMLYREEAEAALAVLREYAATNSHEYFADYFAFWIRNSADEARMERLKTAAPQTYEYFSALEACNWVVE
;
A
#
# COMPACT_ATOMS: atom_id res chain seq x y z
N MET A 1 -25.74 -2.28 36.54
CA MET A 1 -26.50 -2.35 35.28
C MET A 1 -26.27 -1.04 34.52
N LEU A 2 -25.24 -0.98 33.68
CA LEU A 2 -24.72 0.27 33.07
C LEU A 2 -25.00 0.41 31.57
N LEU A 3 -25.83 -0.47 31.01
CA LEU A 3 -26.08 -0.51 29.56
C LEU A 3 -27.02 0.61 29.08
N PHE A 4 -27.96 1.05 29.92
CA PHE A 4 -28.96 2.05 29.53
C PHE A 4 -28.38 3.46 29.30
N PRO A 5 -27.43 3.99 30.12
CA PRO A 5 -26.83 5.31 29.90
C PRO A 5 -25.91 5.39 28.68
N LEU A 6 -25.31 4.28 28.23
CA LEU A 6 -24.45 4.24 27.05
C LEU A 6 -25.25 4.31 25.74
N LEU A 7 -26.48 3.78 25.73
CA LEU A 7 -27.36 3.81 24.55
C LEU A 7 -27.92 5.21 24.24
N THR A 8 -27.90 6.12 25.21
CA THR A 8 -28.43 7.48 25.06
C THR A 8 -27.34 8.55 24.98
N GLN A 9 -26.06 8.16 25.06
CA GLN A 9 -24.96 9.07 24.77
C GLN A 9 -24.79 9.18 23.25
N SER A 10 -24.87 10.41 22.75
CA SER A 10 -24.31 10.74 21.45
C SER A 10 -22.79 10.57 21.54
N ILE A 11 -22.28 9.46 21.02
CA ILE A 11 -20.85 9.29 20.80
C ILE A 11 -20.51 10.17 19.61
N GLU A 12 -19.89 11.32 19.86
CA GLU A 12 -19.27 12.11 18.79
C GLU A 12 -18.07 11.31 18.27
N ILE A 13 -18.25 10.68 17.12
CA ILE A 13 -17.15 10.05 16.39
C ILE A 13 -16.40 11.19 15.71
N ALA A 14 -15.25 11.55 16.26
CA ALA A 14 -14.35 12.50 15.61
C ALA A 14 -13.94 11.95 14.23
N THR A 15 -13.99 12.80 13.21
CA THR A 15 -13.56 12.46 11.87
C THR A 15 -12.10 11.99 11.92
N PRO A 16 -11.75 10.83 11.33
CA PRO A 16 -10.37 10.34 11.31
C PRO A 16 -9.43 11.38 10.67
N PRO A 17 -8.31 11.79 11.34
CA PRO A 17 -7.37 12.77 10.79
C PRO A 17 -6.79 12.39 9.43
N ILE A 18 -6.78 11.09 9.11
CA ILE A 18 -6.31 10.55 7.82
C ILE A 18 -7.10 11.09 6.62
N LEU A 19 -8.35 11.52 6.83
CA LEU A 19 -9.20 12.11 5.79
C LEU A 19 -8.76 13.52 5.38
N ASP A 20 -7.94 14.19 6.21
CA ASP A 20 -7.36 15.49 5.86
C ASP A 20 -6.11 15.33 4.96
N VAL A 21 -5.49 14.14 4.98
CA VAL A 21 -4.25 13.86 4.25
C VAL A 21 -4.51 13.05 2.98
N VAL A 22 -5.51 12.16 2.99
CA VAL A 22 -5.83 11.31 1.84
C VAL A 22 -7.20 11.67 1.29
N PRO A 23 -7.28 12.28 0.09
CA PRO A 23 -8.56 12.50 -0.60
C PRO A 23 -9.18 11.14 -1.00
N ILE A 24 -10.18 10.69 -0.23
CA ILE A 24 -10.86 9.40 -0.47
C ILE A 24 -12.19 9.61 -1.20
N HIS A 25 -12.33 8.93 -2.33
CA HIS A 25 -13.55 8.87 -3.13
C HIS A 25 -14.14 7.46 -3.06
N ALA A 26 -15.38 7.36 -2.61
CA ALA A 26 -16.10 6.10 -2.52
C ALA A 26 -17.61 6.32 -2.64
N ASP A 27 -18.34 5.29 -3.07
CA ASP A 27 -19.80 5.31 -3.04
C ASP A 27 -20.31 5.50 -1.61
N ALA A 28 -21.43 6.22 -1.45
CA ALA A 28 -21.98 6.59 -0.13
C ALA A 28 -22.33 5.39 0.78
N SER A 29 -22.56 4.22 0.20
CA SER A 29 -22.86 2.97 0.93
C SER A 29 -21.62 2.14 1.27
N THR A 30 -20.44 2.54 0.81
CA THR A 30 -19.20 1.78 0.99
C THR A 30 -18.73 1.88 2.44
N ASP A 31 -18.52 0.73 3.09
CA ASP A 31 -17.85 0.66 4.39
C ASP A 31 -16.35 0.92 4.22
N LEU A 32 -15.92 2.11 4.64
CA LEU A 32 -14.53 2.55 4.53
C LEU A 32 -13.63 2.03 5.64
N ASN A 33 -14.16 1.46 6.73
CA ASN A 33 -13.38 1.18 7.94
C ASN A 33 -12.14 0.34 7.65
N ARG A 34 -12.28 -0.72 6.87
CA ARG A 34 -11.15 -1.61 6.53
C ARG A 34 -10.11 -0.94 5.63
N TYR A 35 -10.54 -0.06 4.73
CA TYR A 35 -9.63 0.72 3.89
C TYR A 35 -8.85 1.72 4.74
N LEU A 36 -9.53 2.45 5.62
CA LEU A 36 -8.89 3.40 6.55
C LEU A 36 -7.86 2.73 7.46
N LEU A 37 -8.13 1.49 7.92
CA LEU A 37 -7.17 0.72 8.70
C LEU A 37 -5.90 0.37 7.89
N GLU A 38 -6.04 0.01 6.62
CA GLU A 38 -4.88 -0.29 5.76
C GLU A 38 -4.09 0.99 5.42
N ILE A 39 -4.78 2.10 5.13
CA ILE A 39 -4.12 3.40 4.89
C ILE A 39 -3.39 3.86 6.15
N ALA A 40 -3.95 3.63 7.34
CA ALA A 40 -3.30 3.99 8.62
C ALA A 40 -2.00 3.20 8.90
N CYS A 41 -1.75 2.11 8.19
CA CYS A 41 -0.47 1.41 8.25
C CYS A 41 0.60 2.01 7.35
N VAL A 42 0.23 2.86 6.38
CA VAL A 42 1.18 3.51 5.48
C VAL A 42 1.94 4.60 6.24
N PRO A 43 3.28 4.67 6.10
CA PRO A 43 4.09 5.71 6.73
C PRO A 43 3.57 7.13 6.43
N GLU A 44 3.56 7.99 7.46
CA GLU A 44 3.02 9.35 7.38
C GLU A 44 3.70 10.20 6.29
N SER A 45 5.01 10.03 6.09
CA SER A 45 5.75 10.73 5.03
C SER A 45 5.28 10.37 3.62
N ILE A 46 4.90 9.12 3.39
CA ILE A 46 4.34 8.66 2.11
C ILE A 46 2.94 9.26 1.93
N LEU A 47 2.12 9.28 2.97
CA LEU A 47 0.80 9.92 2.93
C LEU A 47 0.90 11.44 2.67
N GLN A 48 1.88 12.11 3.27
CA GLN A 48 2.14 13.52 3.00
C GLN A 48 2.61 13.76 1.56
N ALA A 49 3.52 12.93 1.04
CA ALA A 49 3.92 13.00 -0.36
C ALA A 49 2.75 12.74 -1.32
N PHE A 50 1.83 11.84 -0.95
CA PHE A 50 0.61 11.56 -1.71
C PHE A 50 -0.29 12.79 -1.80
N HIS A 51 -0.54 13.43 -0.66
CA HIS A 51 -1.27 14.69 -0.57
C HIS A 51 -0.61 15.79 -1.41
N ASP A 52 0.68 16.04 -1.20
CA ASP A 52 1.40 17.17 -1.80
C ASP A 52 1.58 17.01 -3.31
N ALA A 53 1.68 15.76 -3.79
CA ALA A 53 1.69 15.46 -5.21
C ALA A 53 0.30 15.54 -5.87
N GLY A 54 -0.77 15.74 -5.09
CA GLY A 54 -2.15 15.88 -5.54
C GLY A 54 -2.77 14.56 -6.01
N TRP A 55 -2.47 13.47 -5.33
CA TRP A 55 -3.05 12.16 -5.62
C TRP A 55 -4.39 11.94 -4.91
N GLU A 56 -5.21 11.06 -5.48
CA GLU A 56 -6.53 10.69 -4.92
C GLU A 56 -6.64 9.17 -4.74
N TYR A 57 -7.36 8.75 -3.71
CA TYR A 57 -7.61 7.35 -3.40
C TYR A 57 -9.09 7.01 -3.67
N HIS A 58 -9.34 6.02 -4.53
CA HIS A 58 -10.66 5.70 -5.06
C HIS A 58 -11.05 4.27 -4.70
N VAL A 59 -12.08 4.10 -3.88
CA VAL A 59 -12.73 2.79 -3.67
C VAL A 59 -13.76 2.59 -4.77
N SER A 60 -13.36 1.88 -5.84
CA SER A 60 -14.11 1.80 -7.10
C SER A 60 -14.15 0.37 -7.65
N PRO A 61 -14.89 -0.54 -6.99
CA PRO A 61 -14.97 -1.94 -7.38
C PRO A 61 -15.58 -2.16 -8.78
N ASP A 62 -16.53 -1.33 -9.21
CA ASP A 62 -17.14 -1.45 -10.53
C ASP A 62 -16.18 -1.02 -11.65
N TYR A 63 -15.42 0.06 -11.44
CA TYR A 63 -14.35 0.48 -12.37
C TYR A 63 -13.32 -0.64 -12.56
N LEU A 64 -12.82 -1.21 -11.45
CA LEU A 64 -11.83 -2.28 -11.51
C LEU A 64 -12.38 -3.58 -12.10
N ARG A 65 -13.67 -3.86 -11.95
CA ARG A 65 -14.33 -4.97 -12.64
C ARG A 65 -14.33 -4.77 -14.14
N SER A 66 -14.74 -3.60 -14.63
CA SER A 66 -14.70 -3.28 -16.07
C SER A 66 -13.28 -3.31 -16.61
N TYR A 67 -12.31 -2.77 -15.88
CA TYR A 67 -10.89 -2.82 -16.25
C TYR A 67 -10.39 -4.26 -16.35
N SER A 68 -10.74 -5.10 -15.37
CA SER A 68 -10.42 -6.53 -15.33
C SER A 68 -10.98 -7.28 -16.54
N GLU A 69 -12.24 -7.03 -16.90
CA GLU A 69 -12.91 -7.64 -18.06
C GLU A 69 -12.24 -7.23 -19.39
N GLU A 70 -11.89 -5.94 -19.54
CA GLU A 70 -11.24 -5.42 -20.74
C GLU A 70 -9.85 -6.02 -20.96
N HIS A 71 -9.08 -6.22 -19.88
CA HIS A 71 -7.68 -6.67 -19.94
C HIS A 71 -7.52 -8.19 -19.71
N GLY A 72 -8.61 -8.92 -19.44
CA GLY A 72 -8.58 -10.37 -19.22
C GLY A 72 -7.79 -10.79 -17.98
N MET A 73 -7.75 -9.95 -16.95
CA MET A 73 -7.02 -10.19 -15.69
C MET A 73 -7.92 -9.94 -14.48
N ASN A 74 -7.51 -10.36 -13.28
CA ASN A 74 -8.22 -10.04 -12.04
C ASN A 74 -7.50 -8.91 -11.29
N CYS A 75 -7.92 -7.67 -11.54
CA CYS A 75 -7.33 -6.48 -10.97
C CYS A 75 -8.14 -6.03 -9.74
N ILE A 76 -7.54 -6.12 -8.55
CA ILE A 76 -8.16 -5.70 -7.28
C ILE A 76 -7.64 -4.34 -6.77
N GLY A 77 -6.63 -3.81 -7.44
CA GLY A 77 -6.03 -2.51 -7.21
C GLY A 77 -5.30 -2.05 -8.47
N LEU A 78 -5.24 -0.74 -8.68
CA LEU A 78 -4.55 -0.11 -9.81
C LEU A 78 -4.01 1.25 -9.41
N THR A 79 -2.71 1.45 -9.61
CA THR A 79 -2.05 2.75 -9.47
C THR A 79 -1.88 3.41 -10.84
N SER A 80 -2.71 4.43 -11.11
CA SER A 80 -2.68 5.19 -12.36
C SER A 80 -1.82 6.45 -12.22
N TYR A 81 -0.60 6.41 -12.75
CA TYR A 81 0.35 7.54 -12.70
C TYR A 81 -0.10 8.75 -13.53
N SER A 82 -0.82 8.52 -14.63
CA SER A 82 -1.31 9.59 -15.50
C SER A 82 -2.44 10.38 -14.86
N GLU A 83 -3.32 9.70 -14.12
CA GLU A 83 -4.43 10.31 -13.41
C GLU A 83 -4.07 10.73 -11.99
N LYS A 84 -2.92 10.27 -11.48
CA LYS A 84 -2.52 10.39 -10.07
C LYS A 84 -3.58 9.81 -9.13
N ARG A 85 -3.97 8.57 -9.40
CA ARG A 85 -5.02 7.88 -8.65
C ARG A 85 -4.60 6.49 -8.25
N ILE A 86 -4.96 6.11 -7.02
CA ILE A 86 -5.00 4.71 -6.60
C ILE A 86 -6.47 4.27 -6.64
N TYR A 87 -6.76 3.23 -7.39
CA TYR A 87 -8.06 2.57 -7.40
C TYR A 87 -7.97 1.26 -6.64
N VAL A 88 -8.94 0.97 -5.77
CA VAL A 88 -9.02 -0.29 -5.04
C VAL A 88 -10.43 -0.86 -5.06
N SER A 89 -10.54 -2.20 -5.10
CA SER A 89 -11.82 -2.91 -4.92
C SER A 89 -11.87 -3.71 -3.63
N THR A 90 -10.70 -3.95 -3.02
CA THR A 90 -10.56 -4.65 -1.74
C THR A 90 -9.58 -3.91 -0.84
N PRO A 91 -9.77 -3.89 0.49
CA PRO A 91 -8.85 -3.21 1.39
C PRO A 91 -7.42 -3.74 1.30
N SER A 92 -7.25 -5.05 1.06
CA SER A 92 -5.96 -5.72 1.04
C SER A 92 -5.00 -5.25 -0.06
N SER A 93 -5.49 -4.62 -1.14
CA SER A 93 -4.61 -4.06 -2.18
C SER A 93 -4.01 -2.71 -1.79
N THR A 94 -4.59 -2.00 -0.83
CA THR A 94 -4.18 -0.64 -0.42
C THR A 94 -2.68 -0.46 -0.27
N ILE A 95 -2.04 -1.22 0.61
CA ILE A 95 -0.61 -1.05 0.92
C ILE A 95 0.26 -1.38 -0.31
N HIS A 96 -0.15 -2.36 -1.11
CA HIS A 96 0.55 -2.72 -2.35
C HIS A 96 0.48 -1.58 -3.38
N GLU A 97 -0.70 -0.97 -3.58
CA GLU A 97 -0.83 0.20 -4.46
C GLU A 97 -0.04 1.41 -3.95
N PHE A 98 0.05 1.61 -2.63
CA PHE A 98 0.95 2.61 -2.06
C PHE A 98 2.43 2.29 -2.32
N GLY A 99 2.79 1.02 -2.51
CA GLY A 99 4.12 0.60 -2.97
C GLY A 99 4.42 1.11 -4.39
N HIS A 100 3.48 0.98 -5.32
CA HIS A 100 3.60 1.58 -6.66
C HIS A 100 3.68 3.11 -6.61
N PHE A 101 2.87 3.74 -5.77
CA PHE A 101 2.96 5.18 -5.55
C PHE A 101 4.34 5.59 -5.00
N LEU A 102 4.88 4.87 -4.01
CA LEU A 102 6.20 5.12 -3.47
C LEU A 102 7.28 4.98 -4.55
N GLU A 103 7.18 3.97 -5.40
CA GLU A 103 8.09 3.79 -6.52
C GLU A 103 8.08 5.00 -7.49
N TRP A 104 6.89 5.57 -7.74
CA TRP A 104 6.74 6.80 -8.51
C TRP A 104 7.36 8.01 -7.82
N VAL A 105 7.25 8.12 -6.49
CA VAL A 105 7.91 9.17 -5.70
C VAL A 105 9.43 9.07 -5.85
N LEU A 106 9.97 7.85 -5.80
CA LEU A 106 11.39 7.53 -5.97
C LEU A 106 11.89 7.66 -7.42
N ARG A 107 10.99 7.98 -8.36
CA ARG A 107 11.30 8.16 -9.80
C ARG A 107 11.82 6.91 -10.49
N PHE A 108 11.35 5.72 -10.08
CA PHE A 108 11.70 4.44 -10.72
C PHE A 108 13.21 4.23 -10.89
N PRO A 109 13.97 4.20 -9.78
CA PRO A 109 15.42 4.08 -9.87
C PRO A 109 15.80 2.75 -10.53
N PRO A 110 16.86 2.73 -11.37
CA PRO A 110 17.26 1.52 -12.09
C PRO A 110 17.72 0.38 -11.18
N GLU A 111 18.07 0.69 -9.93
CA GLU A 111 18.40 -0.28 -8.89
C GLU A 111 17.24 -1.26 -8.60
N HIS A 112 15.98 -0.85 -8.75
CA HIS A 112 14.84 -1.75 -8.53
C HIS A 112 14.84 -2.95 -9.48
N GLU A 113 15.20 -2.72 -10.76
CA GLU A 113 15.32 -3.78 -11.75
C GLU A 113 16.50 -4.72 -11.46
N MET A 114 17.59 -4.17 -10.92
CA MET A 114 18.75 -4.97 -10.50
C MET A 114 18.39 -5.87 -9.32
N LEU A 115 17.81 -5.31 -8.26
CA LEU A 115 17.36 -6.04 -7.07
C LEU A 115 16.37 -7.15 -7.44
N TYR A 116 15.39 -6.83 -8.30
CA TYR A 116 14.44 -7.81 -8.81
C TYR A 116 15.13 -8.99 -9.49
N ARG A 117 16.05 -8.73 -10.43
CA ARG A 117 16.76 -9.79 -11.16
C ARG A 117 17.63 -10.66 -10.27
N GLU A 118 18.21 -10.07 -9.22
CA GLU A 118 19.12 -10.76 -8.32
C GLU A 118 18.37 -11.58 -7.26
N GLU A 119 17.22 -11.09 -6.76
CA GLU A 119 16.63 -11.62 -5.51
C GLU A 119 15.17 -12.08 -5.63
N ALA A 120 14.43 -11.78 -6.71
CA ALA A 120 12.99 -12.07 -6.76
C ALA A 120 12.66 -13.56 -6.65
N GLU A 121 13.44 -14.45 -7.29
CA GLU A 121 13.22 -15.90 -7.22
C GLU A 121 13.40 -16.43 -5.79
N ALA A 122 14.47 -16.01 -5.10
CA ALA A 122 14.71 -16.41 -3.72
C ALA A 122 13.66 -15.83 -2.77
N ALA A 123 13.21 -14.60 -3.02
CA ALA A 123 12.17 -13.93 -2.24
C ALA A 123 10.81 -14.64 -2.29
N LEU A 124 10.53 -15.48 -3.30
CA LEU A 124 9.30 -16.29 -3.35
C LEU A 124 9.16 -17.30 -2.20
N ALA A 125 10.24 -17.58 -1.46
CA ALA A 125 10.16 -18.33 -0.22
C ALA A 125 9.38 -17.59 0.89
N VAL A 126 9.15 -16.29 0.73
CA VAL A 126 8.54 -15.38 1.71
C VAL A 126 7.38 -14.57 1.11
N LEU A 127 7.56 -14.06 -0.11
CA LEU A 127 6.59 -13.24 -0.84
C LEU A 127 5.62 -14.11 -1.66
N ARG A 128 4.59 -13.46 -2.21
CA ARG A 128 3.64 -14.11 -3.11
C ARG A 128 4.29 -14.34 -4.48
N GLU A 129 3.82 -15.34 -5.22
CA GLU A 129 4.26 -15.59 -6.61
C GLU A 129 4.08 -14.37 -7.51
N TYR A 130 3.07 -13.53 -7.23
CA TYR A 130 2.78 -12.32 -7.99
C TYR A 130 3.96 -11.31 -7.98
N ALA A 131 4.75 -11.28 -6.92
CA ALA A 131 5.95 -10.43 -6.82
C ALA A 131 7.01 -10.75 -7.90
N ALA A 132 7.00 -11.95 -8.48
CA ALA A 132 7.94 -12.35 -9.55
C ALA A 132 7.45 -11.97 -10.96
N THR A 133 6.39 -11.18 -11.09
CA THR A 133 5.86 -10.77 -12.42
C THR A 133 6.77 -9.77 -13.11
N ASN A 134 7.27 -8.77 -12.39
CA ASN A 134 8.23 -7.75 -12.84
C ASN A 134 8.79 -6.99 -11.63
N SER A 135 9.74 -6.08 -11.87
CA SER A 135 10.38 -5.29 -10.81
C SER A 135 9.43 -4.36 -10.04
N HIS A 136 8.40 -3.80 -10.69
CA HIS A 136 7.40 -2.96 -10.03
C HIS A 136 6.54 -3.76 -9.05
N GLU A 137 6.10 -4.94 -9.47
CA GLU A 137 5.32 -5.87 -8.63
C GLU A 137 6.16 -6.41 -7.47
N TYR A 138 7.43 -6.70 -7.74
CA TYR A 138 8.39 -7.08 -6.71
C TYR A 138 8.54 -5.99 -5.65
N PHE A 139 8.77 -4.75 -6.08
CA PHE A 139 8.89 -3.61 -5.17
C PHE A 139 7.63 -3.40 -4.33
N ALA A 140 6.45 -3.40 -4.97
CA ALA A 140 5.17 -3.19 -4.29
C ALA A 140 4.84 -4.31 -3.30
N ASP A 141 5.09 -5.57 -3.65
CA ASP A 141 4.89 -6.70 -2.72
C ASP A 141 5.91 -6.72 -1.59
N TYR A 142 7.16 -6.34 -1.86
CA TYR A 142 8.19 -6.22 -0.82
C TYR A 142 7.80 -5.13 0.20
N PHE A 143 7.37 -3.96 -0.28
CA PHE A 143 6.86 -2.88 0.56
C PHE A 143 5.66 -3.33 1.39
N ALA A 144 4.68 -3.97 0.76
CA ALA A 144 3.48 -4.45 1.45
C ALA A 144 3.81 -5.51 2.52
N PHE A 145 4.82 -6.36 2.27
CA PHE A 145 5.31 -7.29 3.27
C PHE A 145 6.02 -6.55 4.41
N TRP A 146 6.91 -5.60 4.11
CA TRP A 146 7.66 -4.81 5.09
C TRP A 146 6.72 -4.14 6.09
N ILE A 147 5.74 -3.36 5.59
CA ILE A 147 4.79 -2.62 6.43
C ILE A 147 3.98 -3.55 7.33
N ARG A 148 3.55 -4.72 6.82
CA ARG A 148 2.69 -5.65 7.57
C ARG A 148 3.43 -6.48 8.61
N ASN A 149 4.75 -6.65 8.47
CA ASN A 149 5.52 -7.61 9.25
C ASN A 149 6.72 -7.00 9.98
N SER A 150 6.92 -5.67 9.94
CA SER A 150 8.06 -4.98 10.57
C SER A 150 8.22 -5.28 12.07
N ALA A 151 7.14 -5.59 12.78
CA ALA A 151 7.15 -5.97 14.19
C ALA A 151 7.40 -7.48 14.45
N ASP A 152 7.45 -8.33 13.42
CA ASP A 152 7.70 -9.77 13.52
C ASP A 152 9.15 -10.08 13.12
N GLU A 153 10.05 -10.10 14.10
CA GLU A 153 11.48 -10.35 13.91
C GLU A 153 11.76 -11.64 13.10
N ALA A 154 11.00 -12.72 13.36
CA ALA A 154 11.21 -13.99 12.67
C ALA A 154 10.85 -13.92 11.18
N ARG A 155 9.82 -13.14 10.83
CA ARG A 155 9.47 -12.88 9.42
C ARG A 155 10.49 -11.98 8.75
N MET A 156 10.92 -10.92 9.42
CA MET A 156 11.92 -9.99 8.89
C MET A 156 13.28 -10.67 8.66
N GLU A 157 13.70 -11.58 9.54
CA GLU A 157 14.93 -12.36 9.34
C GLU A 157 14.83 -13.32 8.14
N ARG A 158 13.66 -13.93 7.89
CA ARG A 158 13.44 -14.73 6.68
C ARG A 158 13.49 -13.87 5.41
N LEU A 159 12.87 -12.69 5.45
CA LEU A 159 12.90 -11.73 4.35
C LEU A 159 14.33 -11.29 4.04
N LYS A 160 15.11 -10.92 5.06
CA LYS A 160 16.53 -10.56 4.96
C LYS A 160 17.39 -11.68 4.41
N THR A 161 17.12 -12.92 4.82
CA THR A 161 17.86 -14.10 4.32
C THR A 161 17.56 -14.36 2.84
N ALA A 162 16.31 -14.16 2.42
CA ALA A 162 15.88 -14.42 1.06
C ALA A 162 16.27 -13.31 0.07
N ALA A 163 16.33 -12.06 0.52
CA ALA A 163 16.59 -10.88 -0.32
C ALA A 163 17.38 -9.82 0.48
N PRO A 164 18.66 -10.07 0.81
CA PRO A 164 19.47 -9.21 1.67
C PRO A 164 19.72 -7.81 1.10
N GLN A 165 19.95 -7.65 -0.20
CA GLN A 165 20.20 -6.36 -0.83
C GLN A 165 18.93 -5.50 -0.83
N THR A 166 17.77 -6.09 -1.16
CA THR A 166 16.49 -5.41 -1.09
C THR A 166 16.13 -5.07 0.36
N TYR A 167 16.49 -5.92 1.32
CA TYR A 167 16.29 -5.64 2.75
C TYR A 167 17.10 -4.41 3.19
N GLU A 168 18.38 -4.34 2.80
CA GLU A 168 19.24 -3.18 3.10
C GLU A 168 18.71 -1.90 2.46
N TYR A 169 18.22 -2.00 1.21
CA TYR A 169 17.60 -0.88 0.50
C TYR A 169 16.35 -0.36 1.23
N PHE A 170 15.42 -1.24 1.61
CA PHE A 170 14.22 -0.86 2.36
C PHE A 170 14.54 -0.32 3.77
N SER A 171 15.56 -0.88 4.43
CA SER A 171 16.06 -0.36 5.71
C SER A 171 16.57 1.08 5.56
N ALA A 172 17.30 1.38 4.48
CA ALA A 172 17.80 2.72 4.20
C ALA A 172 16.67 3.69 3.85
N LEU A 173 15.67 3.25 3.08
CA LEU A 173 14.47 4.03 2.81
C LEU A 173 13.74 4.38 4.12
N GLU A 174 13.46 3.38 4.96
CA GLU A 174 12.78 3.60 6.25
C GLU A 174 13.57 4.56 7.17
N ALA A 175 14.90 4.41 7.25
CA ALA A 175 15.77 5.30 8.02
C ALA A 175 15.76 6.75 7.50
N CYS A 176 15.53 6.95 6.20
CA CYS A 176 15.35 8.25 5.56
C CYS A 176 13.87 8.67 5.48
N ASN A 177 12.98 8.03 6.25
CA ASN A 177 11.55 8.31 6.27
C ASN A 177 10.86 8.17 4.89
N TRP A 178 11.29 7.19 4.10
CA TRP A 178 10.73 6.72 2.82
C TRP A 178 10.80 7.68 1.63
N VAL A 179 10.80 8.98 1.87
CA VAL A 179 10.82 10.02 0.84
C VAL A 179 12.15 10.74 0.94
N VAL A 180 12.94 10.71 -0.13
CA VAL A 180 14.21 11.43 -0.23
C VAL A 180 13.93 12.83 -0.79
N GLU A 181 14.28 13.88 -0.04
CA GLU A 181 14.19 15.29 -0.48
C GLU A 181 15.11 15.61 -1.68
#